data_AF-A0A7C4JNZ3-F1
#
_entry.id   AF-A0A7C4JNZ3-F1
#
_cell.length_a   1.000
_cell.length_b   1.000
_cell.length_c   1.000
_cell.angle_alpha   90.00
_cell.angle_beta   90.00
_cell.angle_gamma   90.00
#
_symmetry.space_group_name_H-M   'P 1'
#
loop_
_entity.id
_entity.type
_entity.pdbx_description
1 polymer ?
#
loop_
_entity_poly.entity_id
_entity_poly.type
_entity_poly.pdbx_seq_one_letter_code
_entity_poly.pdbx_strand_id
1 'polypeptide(L)'
;MRLIHYLSLDPLDEEDIQRIAKIKEEYNEEKSFWDRIKLWRKSDIIEGLEPGEARWGFTRVRSDAELAKLMNALKKISEVTPQTTWIIFDDGDSGKEIMLRGGKIICESRLWGFSDNNESSSNI
;
A
#
# COMPACT_ATOMS: atom_id res chain seq x y z
N MET A 1 13.43 7.32 -9.62
CA MET A 1 12.13 6.76 -10.03
C MET A 1 11.86 5.59 -9.10
N ARG A 2 10.66 5.50 -8.51
CA ARG A 2 10.31 4.48 -7.52
C ARG A 2 9.07 3.71 -7.98
N LEU A 3 9.00 2.42 -7.65
CA LEU A 3 7.79 1.61 -7.80
C LEU A 3 7.22 1.37 -6.40
N ILE A 4 6.00 1.87 -6.19
CA ILE A 4 5.30 1.67 -4.93
C ILE A 4 4.32 0.53 -5.13
N HIS A 5 4.60 -0.58 -4.48
CA HIS A 5 3.76 -1.77 -4.44
C HIS A 5 2.76 -1.65 -3.31
N TYR A 6 1.58 -2.21 -3.50
CA TYR A 6 0.58 -2.30 -2.44
C TYR A 6 -0.25 -3.57 -2.58
N LEU A 7 -0.61 -4.15 -1.44
CA LEU A 7 -1.27 -5.44 -1.31
C LEU A 7 -2.26 -5.39 -0.15
N SER A 8 -3.48 -5.88 -0.35
CA SER A 8 -4.38 -6.22 0.75
C SER A 8 -4.03 -7.59 1.30
N LEU A 9 -3.97 -7.72 2.63
CA LEU A 9 -3.81 -9.03 3.28
C LEU A 9 -5.11 -9.82 3.29
N ASP A 10 -6.23 -9.11 3.39
CA ASP A 10 -7.56 -9.68 3.45
C ASP A 10 -8.25 -9.60 2.07
N PRO A 11 -9.19 -10.52 1.76
CA PRO A 11 -10.12 -10.36 0.65
C PRO A 11 -10.89 -9.04 0.76
N LEU A 12 -11.21 -8.46 -0.40
CA LEU A 12 -12.15 -7.33 -0.47
C LEU A 12 -13.48 -7.83 -1.01
N ASP A 13 -14.57 -7.48 -0.33
CA ASP A 13 -15.92 -7.76 -0.83
C ASP A 13 -16.31 -6.79 -1.94
N GLU A 14 -17.48 -7.01 -2.56
CA GLU A 14 -17.94 -6.17 -3.67
C GLU A 14 -18.19 -4.71 -3.25
N GLU A 15 -18.63 -4.49 -2.01
CA GLU A 15 -18.91 -3.15 -1.49
C GLU A 15 -17.61 -2.35 -1.28
N ASP A 16 -16.58 -2.99 -0.73
CA ASP A 16 -15.23 -2.45 -0.62
C ASP A 16 -14.68 -2.05 -2.00
N ILE A 17 -14.84 -2.92 -3.00
CA ILE A 17 -14.39 -2.65 -4.38
C ILE A 17 -15.11 -1.43 -4.97
N GLN A 18 -16.42 -1.29 -4.75
CA GLN A 18 -17.19 -0.12 -5.21
C GLN A 18 -16.72 1.17 -4.53
N ARG A 19 -16.49 1.15 -3.21
CA ARG A 19 -15.97 2.32 -2.47
C ARG A 19 -14.59 2.73 -2.95
N ILE A 20 -13.72 1.75 -3.20
CA ILE A 20 -12.37 1.99 -3.71
C ILE A 20 -12.39 2.53 -5.15
N ALA A 21 -13.34 2.10 -5.99
CA ALA A 21 -13.42 2.50 -7.38
C ALA A 21 -13.45 4.04 -7.53
N LYS A 22 -14.24 4.72 -6.71
CA LYS A 22 -14.32 6.18 -6.72
C LYS A 22 -12.98 6.86 -6.40
N ILE A 23 -12.28 6.38 -5.38
CA ILE A 23 -10.96 6.93 -5.00
C ILE A 23 -9.94 6.70 -6.12
N LYS A 24 -9.99 5.53 -6.76
CA LYS A 24 -9.13 5.21 -7.90
C LYS A 24 -9.42 6.11 -9.09
N GLU A 25 -10.69 6.35 -9.43
CA GLU A 25 -11.08 7.23 -10.53
C GLU A 25 -10.52 8.64 -10.31
N GLU A 26 -10.74 9.22 -9.12
CA GLU A 26 -10.19 10.53 -8.74
C GLU A 26 -8.66 10.58 -8.82
N TYR A 27 -7.97 9.56 -8.33
CA TYR A 27 -6.50 9.52 -8.41
C TYR A 27 -6.00 9.31 -9.84
N ASN A 28 -6.67 8.47 -10.62
CA ASN A 28 -6.23 8.04 -11.94
C ASN A 28 -6.57 9.02 -13.07
N GLU A 29 -7.33 10.08 -12.77
CA GLU A 29 -7.67 11.14 -13.71
C GLU A 29 -6.41 11.68 -14.40
N GLU A 30 -6.44 11.72 -15.74
CA GLU A 30 -5.34 12.16 -16.61
C GLU A 30 -4.00 11.39 -16.46
N LYS A 31 -3.95 10.30 -15.69
CA LYS A 31 -2.73 9.51 -15.51
C LYS A 31 -2.52 8.48 -16.60
N SER A 32 -1.25 8.29 -16.98
CA SER A 32 -0.82 7.19 -17.86
C SER A 32 -0.98 5.84 -17.17
N PHE A 33 -1.06 4.75 -17.96
CA PHE A 33 -1.24 3.39 -17.42
C PHE A 33 -0.26 3.05 -16.29
N TRP A 34 1.02 3.44 -16.41
CA TRP A 34 2.07 3.13 -15.43
C TRP A 34 1.95 3.91 -14.11
N ASP A 35 1.25 5.03 -14.15
CA ASP A 35 1.19 5.99 -13.06
C ASP A 35 -0.16 5.87 -12.29
N ARG A 36 -1.06 4.97 -12.74
CA ARG A 36 -2.36 4.69 -12.13
C ARG A 36 -2.29 3.70 -10.98
N ILE A 37 -3.21 3.84 -10.02
CA ILE A 37 -3.55 2.80 -9.06
C ILE A 37 -4.27 1.65 -9.76
N LYS A 38 -3.77 0.43 -9.56
CA LYS A 38 -4.28 -0.82 -10.14
C LYS A 38 -4.52 -1.81 -9.00
N LEU A 39 -5.63 -2.53 -9.03
CA LEU A 39 -5.97 -3.50 -7.99
C LEU A 39 -6.45 -4.78 -8.67
N TRP A 40 -5.50 -5.61 -9.08
CA TRP A 40 -5.78 -6.92 -9.66
C TRP A 40 -6.07 -7.93 -8.55
N ARG A 41 -6.79 -9.01 -8.86
CA ARG A 41 -6.86 -10.12 -7.90
C ARG A 41 -5.51 -10.80 -7.84
N LYS A 42 -5.15 -11.30 -6.66
CA LYS A 42 -3.93 -12.09 -6.47
C LYS A 42 -3.99 -13.38 -7.29
N SER A 43 -5.18 -13.99 -7.38
CA SER A 43 -5.45 -15.17 -8.20
C SER A 43 -5.30 -14.96 -9.71
N ASP A 44 -5.40 -13.72 -10.21
CA ASP A 44 -5.26 -13.44 -11.66
C ASP A 44 -3.82 -13.64 -12.17
N ILE A 45 -2.85 -13.84 -11.27
CA ILE A 45 -1.41 -13.78 -11.61
C ILE A 45 -0.67 -15.05 -11.25
N ILE A 46 -0.97 -15.62 -10.08
CA ILE A 46 -0.37 -16.88 -9.64
C ILE A 46 -1.48 -17.71 -9.03
N GLU A 47 -1.80 -18.83 -9.68
CA GLU A 47 -2.70 -19.85 -9.13
C GLU A 47 -2.12 -20.40 -7.81
N GLY A 48 -2.98 -20.52 -6.78
CA GLY A 48 -2.62 -21.10 -5.48
C GLY A 48 -2.14 -20.11 -4.40
N LEU A 49 -2.16 -18.80 -4.67
CA LEU A 49 -1.90 -17.79 -3.63
C LEU A 49 -3.17 -17.45 -2.84
N GLU A 50 -3.15 -17.71 -1.53
CA GLU A 50 -4.24 -17.35 -0.63
C GLU A 50 -3.97 -16.01 0.12
N PRO A 51 -5.02 -15.23 0.46
CA PRO A 51 -6.36 -15.35 -0.11
C PRO A 51 -6.39 -14.89 -1.57
N GLY A 52 -7.00 -15.68 -2.46
CA GLY A 52 -7.02 -15.37 -3.90
C GLY A 52 -7.70 -14.04 -4.25
N GLU A 53 -8.72 -13.66 -3.49
CA GLU A 53 -9.48 -12.41 -3.66
C GLU A 53 -8.79 -11.16 -3.07
N ALA A 54 -7.63 -11.32 -2.43
CA ALA A 54 -6.79 -10.19 -2.08
C ALA A 54 -6.43 -9.38 -3.33
N ARG A 55 -6.25 -8.07 -3.13
CA ARG A 55 -5.89 -7.13 -4.20
C ARG A 55 -4.46 -6.70 -4.11
N TRP A 56 -3.83 -6.57 -5.26
CA TRP A 56 -2.47 -6.07 -5.33
C TRP A 56 -2.28 -5.17 -6.55
N GLY A 57 -1.23 -4.37 -6.51
CA GLY A 57 -0.80 -3.59 -7.65
C GLY A 57 0.44 -2.77 -7.34
N PHE A 58 0.78 -1.92 -8.30
CA PHE A 58 1.90 -1.01 -8.17
C PHE A 58 1.65 0.28 -8.95
N THR A 59 2.28 1.35 -8.49
CA THR A 59 2.23 2.67 -9.12
C THR A 59 3.65 3.21 -9.27
N ARG A 60 3.98 3.69 -10.46
CA ARG A 60 5.25 4.37 -10.71
C ARG A 60 5.20 5.81 -10.22
N VAL A 61 6.24 6.22 -9.49
CA VAL A 61 6.35 7.55 -8.88
C VAL A 61 7.70 8.17 -9.24
N ARG A 62 7.68 9.44 -9.67
CA ARG A 62 8.86 10.18 -10.14
C ARG A 62 9.33 11.26 -9.18
N SER A 63 8.48 11.68 -8.24
CA SER A 63 8.80 12.72 -7.26
C SER A 63 8.17 12.45 -5.89
N ASP A 64 8.69 13.07 -4.84
CA ASP A 64 8.13 12.96 -3.50
C ASP A 64 6.72 13.60 -3.40
N ALA A 65 6.42 14.60 -4.24
CA ALA A 65 5.07 15.17 -4.35
C ALA A 65 4.07 14.16 -4.93
N GLU A 66 4.46 13.39 -5.94
CA GLU A 66 3.64 12.29 -6.47
C GLU A 66 3.48 11.16 -5.43
N LEU A 67 4.55 10.87 -4.67
CA LEU A 67 4.51 9.90 -3.58
C LEU A 67 3.49 10.32 -2.52
N ALA A 68 3.53 11.58 -2.08
CA ALA A 68 2.58 12.10 -1.10
C ALA A 68 1.12 11.99 -1.59
N LYS A 69 0.86 12.32 -2.87
CA LYS A 69 -0.47 12.14 -3.49
C LYS A 69 -0.91 10.67 -3.49
N LEU A 70 -0.01 9.75 -3.86
CA LEU A 70 -0.29 8.31 -3.85
C LEU A 70 -0.59 7.83 -2.44
N MET A 71 0.24 8.18 -1.46
CA MET A 71 0.05 7.77 -0.06
C MET A 71 -1.27 8.30 0.51
N ASN A 72 -1.68 9.51 0.14
CA ASN A 72 -2.99 10.03 0.52
C ASN A 72 -4.14 9.22 -0.09
N ALA A 73 -4.03 8.80 -1.35
CA ALA A 73 -5.03 7.94 -1.98
C ALA A 73 -5.07 6.54 -1.32
N LEU A 74 -3.92 5.95 -1.02
CA LEU A 74 -3.83 4.66 -0.33
C LEU A 74 -4.37 4.72 1.11
N LYS A 75 -4.17 5.83 1.81
CA LYS A 75 -4.82 6.08 3.11
C LYS A 75 -6.33 6.11 2.99
N LYS A 76 -6.88 6.87 2.03
CA LYS A 76 -8.34 6.88 1.78
C LYS A 76 -8.87 5.48 1.45
N ILE A 77 -8.13 4.69 0.66
CA ILE A 77 -8.47 3.30 0.37
C ILE A 77 -8.56 2.49 1.67
N SER A 78 -7.56 2.61 2.54
CA SER A 78 -7.56 1.97 3.85
C SER A 78 -8.69 2.46 4.78
N GLU A 79 -9.10 3.72 4.69
CA GLU A 79 -10.22 4.29 5.45
C GLU A 79 -11.56 3.67 5.04
N VAL A 80 -11.78 3.47 3.73
CA VAL A 80 -13.03 2.89 3.22
C VAL A 80 -13.07 1.36 3.29
N THR A 81 -11.95 0.72 3.64
CA THR A 81 -11.85 -0.72 3.95
C THR A 81 -11.22 -0.94 5.34
N PRO A 82 -11.86 -0.50 6.43
CA PRO A 82 -11.24 -0.46 7.76
C PRO A 82 -10.87 -1.83 8.34
N GLN A 83 -11.55 -2.88 7.89
CA GLN A 83 -11.29 -4.27 8.27
C GLN A 83 -9.97 -4.80 7.68
N THR A 84 -9.55 -4.26 6.54
CA THR A 84 -8.45 -4.77 5.72
C THR A 84 -7.12 -4.13 6.07
N THR A 85 -6.08 -4.95 6.17
CA THR A 85 -4.71 -4.46 6.27
C THR A 85 -4.09 -4.32 4.88
N TRP A 86 -3.53 -3.15 4.60
CA TRP A 86 -2.81 -2.84 3.36
C TRP A 86 -1.32 -2.76 3.64
N ILE A 87 -0.52 -3.57 2.95
CA ILE A 87 0.93 -3.44 2.92
C ILE A 87 1.28 -2.53 1.76
N ILE A 88 2.18 -1.58 1.99
CA ILE A 88 2.75 -0.68 0.99
C ILE A 88 4.27 -0.83 1.07
N PHE A 89 4.89 -1.14 -0.05
CA PHE A 89 6.33 -1.36 -0.15
C PHE A 89 6.93 -0.46 -1.24
N ASP A 90 8.00 0.24 -0.90
CA ASP A 90 8.82 0.99 -1.84
C ASP A 90 9.97 0.12 -2.36
N ASP A 91 9.84 -0.37 -3.59
CA ASP A 91 10.85 -1.15 -4.31
C ASP A 91 12.02 -0.30 -4.85
N GLY A 92 12.08 0.97 -4.44
CA GLY A 92 13.25 1.84 -4.63
C GLY A 92 14.25 1.76 -3.49
N ASP A 93 15.16 2.74 -3.45
CA ASP A 93 16.30 2.79 -2.52
C ASP A 93 15.94 2.82 -1.02
N SER A 94 14.66 3.01 -0.66
CA SER A 94 14.28 3.16 0.75
C SER A 94 14.05 1.84 1.47
N GLY A 95 13.66 0.76 0.75
CA GLY A 95 13.28 -0.53 1.33
C GLY A 95 12.14 -0.42 2.36
N LYS A 96 11.36 0.66 2.29
CA LYS A 96 10.39 1.03 3.30
C LYS A 96 9.11 0.22 3.12
N GLU A 97 8.67 -0.41 4.20
CA GLU A 97 7.39 -1.09 4.28
C GLU A 97 6.48 -0.35 5.27
N ILE A 98 5.24 -0.10 4.86
CA ILE A 98 4.21 0.55 5.67
C ILE A 98 2.98 -0.34 5.67
N MET A 99 2.42 -0.59 6.85
CA MET A 99 1.12 -1.22 7.00
C MET A 99 0.07 -0.18 7.35
N LEU A 100 -1.02 -0.13 6.58
CA LEU A 100 -2.19 0.70 6.84
C LEU A 100 -3.40 -0.13 7.24
N ARG A 101 -4.16 0.36 8.23
CA ARG A 101 -5.48 -0.16 8.57
C ARG A 101 -6.39 0.98 9.01
N GLY A 102 -7.59 1.06 8.44
CA GLY A 102 -8.54 2.15 8.73
C GLY A 102 -7.94 3.55 8.56
N GLY A 103 -7.09 3.75 7.55
CA GLY A 103 -6.42 5.02 7.27
C GLY A 103 -5.20 5.33 8.12
N LYS A 104 -4.87 4.49 9.10
CA LYS A 104 -3.79 4.71 10.05
C LYS A 104 -2.60 3.80 9.74
N ILE A 105 -1.40 4.34 9.93
CA ILE A 105 -0.18 3.53 9.93
C ILE A 105 -0.17 2.71 11.22
N ILE A 106 -0.12 1.38 11.09
CA ILE A 106 -0.05 0.46 12.22
C ILE A 106 1.34 -0.16 12.38
N CYS A 107 2.15 -0.16 11.33
CA CYS A 107 3.55 -0.59 11.35
C CYS A 107 4.32 0.16 10.26
N GLU A 108 5.57 0.50 10.54
CA GLU A 108 6.51 1.07 9.59
C GLU A 108 7.87 0.41 9.84
N SER A 109 8.42 -0.27 8.84
CA SER A 109 9.71 -0.94 8.92
C SER A 109 10.58 -0.55 7.73
N ARG A 110 11.89 -0.67 7.92
CA ARG A 110 12.87 -0.51 6.85
C ARG A 110 13.57 -1.85 6.68
N LEU A 111 13.20 -2.60 5.65
CA LEU A 111 13.90 -3.84 5.33
C LEU A 111 15.29 -3.42 4.81
N TRP A 112 16.31 -3.74 5.61
CA TRP A 112 17.74 -3.38 5.50
C TRP A 112 18.16 -2.06 6.16
N GLY A 113 18.43 -2.16 7.47
CA GLY A 113 19.19 -1.20 8.26
C GLY A 113 19.15 -1.56 9.74
N PHE A 114 20.15 -2.31 10.22
CA PHE A 114 20.43 -2.41 11.65
C PHE A 114 20.48 -1.00 12.27
N SER A 115 19.64 -0.77 13.28
CA SER A 115 19.90 0.10 14.44
C SER A 115 18.66 0.10 15.33
N ASP A 116 18.44 -0.99 16.06
CA ASP A 116 17.89 -0.86 17.41
C ASP A 116 18.95 -0.12 18.23
N ASN A 117 18.84 1.20 18.32
CA ASN A 117 19.44 1.94 19.43
C ASN A 117 18.30 2.27 20.39
N ASN A 118 17.85 1.24 21.09
CA ASN A 118 17.08 1.38 22.30
C ASN A 118 17.97 0.94 23.47
N GLU A 119 19.05 1.68 23.72
CA GLU A 119 19.67 1.69 25.04
C GLU A 119 18.81 2.56 25.98
N SER A 120 17.64 2.02 26.32
CA SER A 120 17.02 2.31 27.60
C SER A 120 17.71 1.43 28.64
N SER A 121 18.88 1.88 29.11
CA SER A 121 19.45 1.41 30.37
C SER A 121 19.41 2.55 31.39
N SER A 122 18.20 2.80 31.90
CA SER A 122 18.09 3.20 33.30
C SER A 122 18.51 2.00 34.13
N ASN A 123 19.65 2.07 34.81
CA ASN A 123 19.88 1.34 36.06
C ASN A 123 21.10 1.90 36.80
N ILE A 124 20.80 2.37 38.02
CA ILE A 124 21.63 2.75 39.18
C ILE A 124 22.19 4.18 39.18
#